data_AF-R9MW54-F1
#
_entry.id   AF-R9MW54-F1
#
_cell.length_a   1.000
_cell.length_b   1.000
_cell.length_c   1.000
_cell.angle_alpha   90.00
_cell.angle_beta   90.00
_cell.angle_gamma   90.00
#
_symmetry.space_group_name_H-M   'P 1'
#
loop_
_entity.id
_entity.type
_entity.pdbx_description
1 polymer ?
#
loop_
_entity_poly.entity_id
_entity_poly.type
_entity_poly.pdbx_seq_one_letter_code
_entity_poly.pdbx_strand_id
1 'polypeptide(L)'
;MVQLIVGKKGKGKTKHLLDKVNTEVQSVSGNIVYLDKSTKHMYELNNKIRLIDVSSYMITNSDEFLGFISGIISQDHDLEQMYFDSFLKIACIDGGLVEPIVAKLDKISEAFSVNFVISISLDEEEFPASLKDKIIVSL
;
A
#
# COMPACT_ATOMS: atom_id res chain seq x y z
N MET A 1 4.03 -10.71 3.01
CA MET A 1 4.04 -9.96 4.29
C MET A 1 3.45 -8.56 4.12
N VAL A 2 2.79 -8.01 5.15
CA VAL A 2 2.37 -6.59 5.22
C VAL A 2 3.32 -5.78 6.11
N GLN A 3 3.74 -4.61 5.63
CA GLN A 3 4.56 -3.63 6.34
C GLN A 3 3.87 -2.27 6.37
N LEU A 4 3.92 -1.58 7.52
CA LEU A 4 3.23 -0.32 7.74
C LEU A 4 4.22 0.83 7.99
N ILE A 5 3.99 1.94 7.32
CA ILE A 5 4.61 3.24 7.57
C ILE A 5 3.52 4.15 8.14
N VAL A 6 3.62 4.51 9.42
CA VAL A 6 2.59 5.27 10.16
C VAL A 6 3.08 6.68 10.53
N GLY A 7 2.16 7.54 10.94
CA GLY A 7 2.44 8.92 11.33
C GLY A 7 1.40 9.92 10.82
N LYS A 8 1.38 11.14 11.37
CA LYS A 8 0.41 12.18 10.93
C LYS A 8 0.56 12.56 9.46
N LYS A 9 -0.49 13.16 8.91
CA LYS A 9 -0.43 13.79 7.59
C LYS A 9 0.68 14.84 7.56
N GLY A 10 1.52 14.82 6.52
CA GLY A 10 2.63 15.77 6.35
C GLY A 10 3.96 15.35 6.96
N LYS A 11 4.05 14.20 7.64
CA LYS A 11 5.29 13.70 8.26
C LYS A 11 6.30 13.01 7.33
N GLY A 12 6.11 13.10 6.01
CA GLY A 12 7.08 12.55 5.03
C GLY A 12 6.90 11.07 4.67
N LYS A 13 5.80 10.42 5.06
CA LYS A 13 5.52 9.00 4.73
C LYS A 13 5.62 8.69 3.23
N THR A 14 5.04 9.53 2.37
CA THR A 14 5.12 9.36 0.91
C THR A 14 6.56 9.37 0.43
N LYS A 15 7.42 10.25 0.97
CA LYS A 15 8.84 10.28 0.62
C LYS A 15 9.54 8.98 1.02
N HIS A 16 9.30 8.48 2.23
CA HIS A 16 9.82 7.17 2.66
C HIS A 16 9.33 6.02 1.78
N LEU A 17 8.08 6.05 1.34
CA LEU A 17 7.51 5.04 0.46
C LEU A 17 8.20 5.06 -0.92
N LEU A 18 8.39 6.26 -1.49
CA LEU A 18 9.10 6.47 -2.76
C LEU A 18 10.57 6.04 -2.68
N ASP A 19 11.27 6.43 -1.62
CA ASP A 19 12.68 6.06 -1.41
C ASP A 19 12.83 4.53 -1.30
N LYS A 20 11.92 3.87 -0.57
CA LYS A 20 11.91 2.42 -0.39
C LYS A 20 11.63 1.67 -1.69
N VAL A 21 10.57 2.02 -2.43
CA VAL A 21 10.22 1.33 -3.67
C VAL A 21 11.29 1.50 -4.76
N ASN A 22 11.89 2.69 -4.88
CA ASN A 22 12.96 2.94 -5.84
C ASN A 22 14.26 2.20 -5.51
N THR A 23 14.47 1.88 -4.23
CA THR A 23 15.59 1.05 -3.78
C THR A 23 15.30 -0.43 -4.06
N GLU A 24 14.13 -0.92 -3.67
CA GLU A 24 13.79 -2.34 -3.78
C GLU A 24 13.66 -2.82 -5.23
N VAL A 25 13.17 -1.99 -6.14
CA VAL A 25 13.07 -2.33 -7.57
C VAL A 25 14.43 -2.63 -8.23
N GLN A 26 15.55 -2.26 -7.60
CA GLN A 26 16.88 -2.63 -8.09
C GLN A 26 17.23 -4.10 -7.82
N SER A 27 16.54 -4.73 -6.86
CA SER A 27 16.81 -6.09 -6.38
C SER A 27 15.68 -7.08 -6.61
N VAL A 28 14.44 -6.59 -6.77
CA VAL A 28 13.27 -7.42 -7.07
C VAL A 28 13.40 -8.02 -8.47
N SER A 29 13.03 -9.29 -8.61
CA SER A 29 13.12 -10.02 -9.88
C SER A 29 11.85 -9.87 -10.72
N GLY A 30 10.69 -9.80 -10.05
CA GLY A 30 9.37 -9.63 -10.63
C GLY A 30 8.90 -8.17 -10.70
N ASN A 31 7.59 -8.01 -10.76
CA ASN A 31 6.93 -6.72 -10.94
C ASN A 31 6.62 -6.04 -9.60
N ILE A 32 6.62 -4.71 -9.63
CA ILE A 32 6.20 -3.87 -8.50
C ILE A 32 5.10 -2.92 -8.96
N VAL A 33 4.02 -2.85 -8.17
CA VAL A 33 2.91 -1.92 -8.38
C VAL A 33 2.88 -0.86 -7.28
N TYR A 34 2.75 0.41 -7.66
CA TYR A 34 2.56 1.53 -6.74
C TYR A 34 1.15 2.10 -6.93
N LEU A 35 0.35 2.11 -5.86
CA LEU A 35 -1.00 2.66 -5.84
C LEU A 35 -0.98 4.05 -5.21
N ASP A 36 -1.59 5.01 -5.91
CA ASP A 36 -1.80 6.37 -5.43
C ASP A 36 -3.21 6.85 -5.83
N LYS A 37 -3.64 7.98 -5.27
CA LYS A 37 -4.87 8.70 -5.63
C LYS A 37 -4.69 9.64 -6.83
N SER A 38 -3.52 9.66 -7.45
CA SER A 38 -3.18 10.54 -8.57
C SER A 38 -1.92 10.05 -9.29
N THR A 39 -1.59 10.66 -10.43
CA THR A 39 -0.34 10.40 -11.16
C THR A 39 0.82 11.32 -10.76
N LYS A 40 0.70 12.07 -9.67
CA LYS A 40 1.66 13.11 -9.27
C LYS A 40 3.10 12.59 -9.11
N HIS A 41 3.25 11.38 -8.60
CA HIS A 41 4.55 10.77 -8.30
C HIS A 41 5.13 9.95 -9.46
N MET A 42 4.50 9.96 -10.63
CA MET A 42 4.94 9.16 -11.80
C MET A 42 6.39 9.44 -12.20
N TYR A 43 6.85 10.70 -12.13
CA TYR A 43 8.22 11.07 -12.48
C TYR A 43 9.24 10.83 -11.36
N GLU A 44 8.78 10.49 -10.15
CA GLU A 44 9.63 10.17 -9.00
C GLU A 44 9.90 8.66 -8.89
N LEU A 45 9.19 7.84 -9.67
CA LEU A 45 9.31 6.39 -9.68
C LEU A 45 10.26 5.92 -10.80
N ASN A 46 11.03 4.89 -10.49
CA ASN A 46 11.75 4.11 -11.49
C ASN A 46 10.76 3.57 -12.54
N ASN A 47 11.18 3.57 -13.81
CA ASN A 47 10.34 3.15 -14.94
C ASN A 47 9.91 1.68 -14.91
N LYS A 48 10.53 0.83 -14.08
CA LYS A 48 10.11 -0.55 -13.83
C LYS A 48 8.92 -0.66 -12.86
N ILE A 49 8.60 0.40 -12.13
CA ILE A 49 7.50 0.43 -11.16
C ILE A 49 6.23 0.86 -11.90
N ARG A 50 5.18 0.05 -11.80
CA ARG A 50 3.88 0.38 -12.39
C ARG A 50 3.07 1.24 -11.43
N LEU A 51 2.91 2.53 -11.75
CA LEU A 51 1.98 3.39 -11.03
C LEU A 51 0.53 3.16 -11.51
N ILE A 52 -0.39 3.02 -10.57
CA ILE A 52 -1.84 2.96 -10.80
C ILE A 52 -2.51 4.07 -9.99
N ASP A 53 -3.24 4.93 -10.69
CA ASP A 53 -4.13 5.93 -10.07
C ASP A 53 -5.46 5.27 -9.71
N VAL A 54 -5.63 4.92 -8.45
CA VAL A 54 -6.81 4.24 -7.91
C VAL A 54 -8.08 5.08 -8.08
N SER A 55 -7.96 6.40 -8.10
CA SER A 55 -9.11 7.30 -8.25
C SER A 55 -9.82 7.16 -9.60
N SER A 56 -9.14 6.59 -10.60
CA SER A 56 -9.69 6.35 -11.93
C SER A 56 -10.60 5.11 -12.04
N TYR A 57 -10.72 4.30 -10.98
CA TYR A 57 -11.40 3.00 -11.02
C TYR A 57 -12.76 2.95 -10.30
N MET A 58 -13.33 4.10 -9.93
CA MET A 58 -14.66 4.20 -9.30
C MET A 58 -14.81 3.35 -8.03
N ILE A 59 -13.73 3.17 -7.27
CA ILE A 59 -13.75 2.45 -5.99
C ILE A 59 -14.39 3.36 -4.93
N THR A 60 -15.43 2.84 -4.27
CA THR A 60 -16.27 3.59 -3.33
C THR A 60 -16.22 3.05 -1.91
N ASN A 61 -15.70 1.84 -1.71
CA ASN A 61 -15.59 1.20 -0.41
C ASN A 61 -14.40 0.23 -0.33
N SER A 62 -14.13 -0.27 0.88
CA SER A 62 -12.98 -1.12 1.15
C SER A 62 -13.09 -2.53 0.58
N ASP A 63 -14.31 -3.07 0.43
CA ASP A 63 -14.49 -4.39 -0.21
C ASP A 63 -14.21 -4.32 -1.71
N GLU A 64 -14.62 -3.24 -2.38
CA GLU A 64 -14.24 -2.94 -3.77
C GLU A 64 -12.73 -2.76 -3.91
N PHE A 65 -12.08 -2.05 -2.98
CA PHE A 65 -10.63 -1.91 -2.96
C PHE A 65 -9.93 -3.26 -2.84
N LEU A 66 -10.38 -4.15 -1.94
CA LEU A 66 -9.80 -5.48 -1.79
C LEU A 66 -10.01 -6.37 -3.02
N GLY A 67 -11.19 -6.24 -3.65
CA GLY A 67 -11.45 -6.86 -4.96
C GLY A 67 -10.51 -6.34 -6.04
N PHE A 68 -10.23 -5.03 -6.05
CA PHE A 68 -9.30 -4.40 -6.97
C PHE A 68 -7.85 -4.91 -6.77
N ILE A 69 -7.38 -5.03 -5.53
CA ILE A 69 -6.07 -5.64 -5.22
C ILE A 69 -5.99 -7.07 -5.76
N SER A 70 -7.02 -7.88 -5.49
CA SER A 70 -7.10 -9.26 -5.99
C SER A 70 -7.11 -9.31 -7.52
N GLY A 71 -7.79 -8.35 -8.16
CA GLY A 71 -7.80 -8.18 -9.62
C GLY A 71 -6.41 -7.86 -10.19
N ILE A 72 -5.66 -6.95 -9.58
CA ILE A 72 -4.28 -6.64 -10.00
C ILE A 72 -3.41 -7.88 -9.91
N ILE A 73 -3.45 -8.58 -8.77
CA ILE A 73 -2.67 -9.82 -8.56
C ILE A 73 -3.05 -10.89 -9.58
N SER A 74 -4.34 -11.04 -9.91
CA SER A 74 -4.81 -12.06 -10.86
C SER A 74 -4.31 -11.86 -12.29
N GLN A 75 -3.87 -10.65 -12.65
CA GLN A 75 -3.38 -10.32 -13.98
C GLN A 75 -1.85 -10.37 -14.10
N ASP A 76 -1.14 -10.52 -12.99
CA ASP A 76 0.32 -10.42 -12.94
C ASP A 76 0.90 -11.52 -12.04
N HIS A 77 1.25 -12.65 -12.65
CA HIS A 77 1.83 -13.79 -11.95
C HIS A 77 3.25 -13.55 -11.41
N ASP A 78 3.93 -12.53 -11.93
CA ASP A 78 5.28 -12.14 -11.52
C ASP A 78 5.24 -10.98 -10.51
N LEU A 79 4.06 -10.56 -10.04
CA LEU A 79 3.93 -9.49 -9.05
C LEU A 79 4.53 -9.91 -7.71
N GLU A 80 5.61 -9.25 -7.30
CA GLU A 80 6.26 -9.54 -6.01
C GLU A 80 5.85 -8.55 -4.93
N GLN A 81 5.61 -7.28 -5.29
CA GLN A 81 5.38 -6.23 -4.31
C GLN A 81 4.34 -5.21 -4.74
N MET A 82 3.58 -4.70 -3.77
CA MET A 82 2.72 -3.55 -3.95
C MET A 82 2.92 -2.49 -2.85
N TYR A 83 2.91 -1.23 -3.26
CA TYR A 83 3.06 -0.07 -2.37
C TYR A 83 1.78 0.75 -2.39
N PHE A 84 1.20 1.02 -1.23
CA PHE A 84 -0.07 1.73 -1.09
C PHE A 84 0.18 3.09 -0.45
N ASP A 85 0.14 4.17 -1.24
CA ASP A 85 0.23 5.51 -0.69
C ASP A 85 -1.14 6.08 -0.32
N SER A 86 -1.17 6.86 0.77
CA SER A 86 -2.40 7.45 1.29
C SER A 86 -3.49 6.40 1.53
N PHE A 87 -3.14 5.25 2.13
CA PHE A 87 -3.98 4.04 2.22
C PHE A 87 -5.43 4.29 2.62
N LEU A 88 -5.67 5.06 3.69
CA LEU A 88 -7.02 5.35 4.17
C LEU A 88 -7.92 5.97 3.09
N LYS A 89 -7.33 6.77 2.19
CA LYS A 89 -8.04 7.40 1.08
C LYS A 89 -8.32 6.42 -0.05
N ILE A 90 -7.30 5.70 -0.52
CA ILE A 90 -7.45 4.81 -1.68
C ILE A 90 -8.27 3.56 -1.35
N ALA A 91 -8.29 3.14 -0.08
CA ALA A 91 -9.09 2.03 0.41
C ALA A 91 -10.44 2.45 1.03
N CYS A 92 -10.80 3.73 0.91
CA CYS A 92 -12.09 4.28 1.37
C CYS A 92 -12.42 3.97 2.85
N ILE A 93 -11.46 4.19 3.75
CA ILE A 93 -11.55 3.87 5.19
C ILE A 93 -11.84 5.14 6.03
N ASP A 94 -12.50 6.15 5.47
CA ASP A 94 -12.78 7.39 6.19
C ASP A 94 -13.74 7.13 7.38
N GLY A 95 -13.21 7.18 8.61
CA GLY A 95 -13.96 6.92 9.84
C GLY A 95 -14.20 5.43 10.15
N GLY A 96 -13.61 4.51 9.38
CA GLY A 96 -13.73 3.06 9.56
C GLY A 96 -12.56 2.43 10.35
N LEU A 97 -12.66 1.13 10.61
CA LEU A 97 -11.60 0.35 11.26
C LEU A 97 -10.58 -0.12 10.22
N VAL A 98 -9.31 0.24 10.42
CA VAL A 98 -8.19 -0.15 9.55
C VAL A 98 -7.80 -1.62 9.72
N GLU A 99 -7.92 -2.15 10.94
CA GLU A 99 -7.56 -3.52 11.33
C GLU A 99 -8.18 -4.63 10.49
N PRO A 100 -9.51 -4.69 10.28
CA PRO A 100 -10.09 -5.77 9.48
C PRO A 100 -9.61 -5.75 8.02
N ILE A 101 -9.29 -4.58 7.47
CA ILE A 101 -8.81 -4.46 6.09
C ILE A 101 -7.36 -4.89 6.00
N VAL A 102 -6.51 -4.49 6.94
CA VAL A 102 -5.11 -4.96 7.02
C VAL A 102 -5.06 -6.48 7.24
N ALA A 103 -5.93 -7.04 8.09
CA ALA A 103 -6.00 -8.49 8.29
C ALA A 103 -6.43 -9.25 7.03
N LYS A 104 -7.33 -8.68 6.21
CA LYS A 104 -7.66 -9.25 4.89
C LYS A 104 -6.46 -9.15 3.93
N LEU A 105 -5.73 -8.04 3.93
CA LEU A 105 -4.51 -7.86 3.15
C LEU A 105 -3.40 -8.84 3.56
N ASP A 106 -3.24 -9.14 4.85
CA ASP A 106 -2.30 -10.17 5.32
C ASP A 106 -2.64 -11.54 4.71
N LYS A 107 -3.92 -11.94 4.73
CA LYS A 107 -4.36 -13.21 4.12
C LYS A 107 -4.10 -13.26 2.62
N ILE A 108 -4.36 -12.17 1.90
CA ILE A 108 -4.07 -12.05 0.47
C ILE A 108 -2.55 -12.17 0.25
N SER A 109 -1.77 -11.44 1.05
CA SER A 109 -0.32 -11.43 0.98
C SER A 109 0.29 -12.82 1.17
N GLU A 110 -0.21 -13.59 2.13
CA GLU A 110 0.22 -14.98 2.37
C GLU A 110 -0.23 -15.92 1.23
N ALA A 111 -1.48 -15.83 0.80
CA ALA A 111 -2.04 -16.71 -0.22
C ALA A 111 -1.35 -16.59 -1.58
N PHE A 112 -0.94 -15.37 -1.95
CA PHE A 112 -0.34 -15.08 -3.25
C PHE A 112 1.16 -14.78 -3.20
N SER A 113 1.77 -14.82 -2.00
CA SER A 113 3.20 -14.50 -1.78
C SER A 113 3.60 -13.10 -2.29
N VAL A 114 2.68 -12.14 -2.24
CA VAL A 114 2.92 -10.73 -2.63
C VAL A 114 3.15 -9.88 -1.38
N ASN A 115 4.21 -9.07 -1.34
CA ASN A 115 4.48 -8.18 -0.21
C ASN A 115 3.76 -6.84 -0.35
N PHE A 116 3.20 -6.34 0.74
CA PHE A 116 2.53 -5.03 0.78
C PHE A 116 3.25 -4.06 1.70
N VAL A 117 3.49 -2.85 1.21
CA VAL A 117 4.04 -1.74 2.00
C VAL A 117 3.06 -0.58 1.98
N ILE A 118 2.54 -0.21 3.15
CA ILE A 118 1.33 0.62 3.25
C ILE A 118 1.61 1.88 4.06
N SER A 119 1.31 3.05 3.50
CA SER A 119 1.40 4.33 4.20
C SER A 119 0.06 4.72 4.84
N ILE A 120 0.03 4.85 6.16
CA ILE A 120 -1.21 5.11 6.92
C ILE A 120 -1.07 6.42 7.69
N SER A 121 -2.04 7.32 7.52
CA SER A 121 -2.04 8.62 8.19
C SER A 121 -2.76 8.58 9.53
N LEU A 122 -2.28 7.73 10.44
CA LEU A 122 -2.69 7.62 11.84
C LEU A 122 -1.45 7.66 12.72
N ASP A 123 -1.58 8.18 13.94
CA ASP A 123 -0.52 8.07 14.92
C ASP A 123 -0.34 6.63 15.39
N GLU A 124 0.88 6.28 15.79
CA GLU A 124 1.18 4.98 16.39
C GLU A 124 0.40 4.74 17.71
N GLU A 125 0.11 5.81 18.45
CA GLU A 125 -0.68 5.76 19.68
C GLU A 125 -2.15 5.40 19.43
N GLU A 126 -2.67 5.79 18.26
CA GLU A 126 -4.03 5.49 17.81
C GLU A 126 -4.13 4.13 17.11
N PHE A 127 -2.99 3.46 16.91
CA PHE A 127 -2.90 2.24 16.12
C PHE A 127 -3.30 1.00 16.96
N PRO A 128 -4.17 0.11 16.42
CA PRO A 128 -4.53 -1.12 17.09
C PRO A 128 -3.30 -1.93 17.49
N ALA A 129 -3.30 -2.48 18.71
CA ALA A 129 -2.18 -3.25 19.24
C ALA A 129 -1.80 -4.46 18.34
N SER A 130 -2.80 -5.03 17.67
CA SER A 130 -2.67 -6.15 16.73
C SER A 130 -1.91 -5.83 15.44
N LEU A 131 -1.65 -4.55 15.15
CA LEU A 131 -0.92 -4.13 13.95
C LEU A 131 0.44 -3.52 14.26
N LYS A 132 0.79 -3.36 15.56
CA LYS A 132 2.04 -2.69 15.96
C LYS A 132 3.28 -3.44 15.53
N ASP A 133 3.23 -4.77 15.47
CA ASP A 133 4.30 -5.64 14.98
C ASP A 133 4.59 -5.45 13.47
N LYS A 134 3.64 -4.90 12.72
CA LYS A 134 3.78 -4.63 11.27
C LYS A 134 4.36 -3.24 10.98
N ILE A 135 4.49 -2.38 12.00
CA ILE A 135 5.05 -1.03 11.84
C ILE A 135 6.55 -1.13 11.65
N ILE A 136 7.04 -0.68 10.49
CA ILE A 136 8.47 -0.60 10.18
C ILE A 136 9.04 0.80 10.35
N VAL A 137 8.18 1.83 10.27
CA VAL A 137 8.54 3.24 10.40
C VAL A 137 7.36 4.00 11.03
N SER A 138 7.66 4.88 11.99
CA SER A 138 6.71 5.77 12.69
C SER A 138 7.24 7.21 12.67
N LEU A 139 6.43 8.19 12.22
CA LEU A 139 6.85 9.59 11.92
C LEU A 139 5.95 10.69 12.52
#